data_AF-A0A7J5EFK6-F1
#
_entry.id   AF-A0A7J5EFK6-F1
#
_cell.length_a   1.000
_cell.length_b   1.000
_cell.length_c   1.000
_cell.angle_alpha   90.00
_cell.angle_beta   90.00
_cell.angle_gamma   90.00
#
_symmetry.space_group_name_H-M   'P 1'
#
loop_
_entity.id
_entity.type
_entity.pdbx_description
1 polymer ?
#
loop_
_entity_poly.entity_id
_entity_poly.type
_entity_poly.pdbx_seq_one_letter_code
_entity_poly.pdbx_strand_id
1 'polypeptide(L)'
;MNYKFENKSKILEWGKEEFGYCGDTINYIVNERDIFILIGDNLSGVERKTIFVFLRSSFGYWELFFVNHTNTNKVEVELNQNRKEIIFKSKLSETLLILPFEALQLEWNK
;
A
#
# COMPACT_ATOMS: atom_id res chain seq x y z
N MET A 1 -10.67 8.26 7.37
CA MET A 1 -10.32 9.45 6.57
C MET A 1 -10.17 8.96 5.14
N ASN A 2 -11.00 9.42 4.20
CA ASN A 2 -10.99 8.90 2.83
C ASN A 2 -10.17 9.83 1.94
N TYR A 3 -8.89 9.52 1.78
CA TYR A 3 -8.01 10.27 0.89
C TYR A 3 -8.24 9.83 -0.56
N LYS A 4 -8.45 10.81 -1.46
CA LYS A 4 -8.62 10.60 -2.90
C LYS A 4 -7.58 11.40 -3.66
N PHE A 5 -7.02 10.82 -4.71
CA PHE A 5 -5.95 11.42 -5.52
C PHE A 5 -6.23 11.24 -7.01
N GLU A 6 -5.94 12.27 -7.79
CA GLU A 6 -6.13 12.24 -9.24
C GLU A 6 -5.19 11.25 -9.93
N ASN A 7 -3.98 11.05 -9.38
CA ASN A 7 -2.95 10.19 -9.95
C ASN A 7 -1.89 9.80 -8.90
N LYS A 8 -0.99 8.89 -9.29
CA LYS A 8 0.11 8.40 -8.43
C LYS A 8 1.08 9.51 -8.02
N SER A 9 1.36 10.48 -8.89
CA SER A 9 2.25 11.60 -8.55
C SER A 9 1.72 12.41 -7.36
N LYS A 10 0.39 12.66 -7.32
CA LYS A 10 -0.26 13.30 -6.17
C LYS A 10 -0.19 12.47 -4.89
N ILE A 11 -0.22 11.14 -4.98
CA ILE A 11 0.01 10.27 -3.83
C ILE A 11 1.44 10.41 -3.30
N LEU A 12 2.43 10.48 -4.19
CA LEU A 12 3.83 10.64 -3.81
C LEU A 12 4.12 12.01 -3.19
N GLU A 13 3.54 13.08 -3.75
CA GLU A 13 3.59 14.43 -3.17
C GLU A 13 3.03 14.42 -1.75
N TRP A 14 1.80 13.91 -1.58
CA TRP A 14 1.16 13.76 -0.26
C TRP A 14 2.00 12.92 0.71
N GLY A 15 2.52 11.77 0.26
CA GLY A 15 3.34 10.90 1.09
C GLY A 15 4.63 11.59 1.57
N LYS A 16 5.23 12.42 0.73
CA LYS A 16 6.40 13.21 1.09
C LYS A 16 6.07 14.34 2.06
N GLU A 17 4.92 15.01 1.90
CA GLU A 17 4.49 16.09 2.79
C GLU A 17 4.12 15.58 4.18
N GLU A 18 3.35 14.49 4.25
CA GLU A 18 2.86 13.92 5.51
C GLU A 18 3.93 13.12 6.27
N PHE A 19 4.82 12.43 5.53
CA PHE A 19 5.76 11.47 6.13
C PHE A 19 7.23 11.81 5.85
N GLY A 20 7.52 12.95 5.20
CA GLY A 20 8.86 13.49 4.98
C GLY A 20 9.75 12.72 4.00
N TYR A 21 9.30 11.61 3.42
CA TYR A 21 10.08 10.80 2.50
C TYR A 21 9.21 9.95 1.56
N CYS A 22 9.65 9.83 0.30
CA CYS A 22 9.01 8.97 -0.71
C CYS A 22 9.72 7.61 -0.68
N GLY A 23 9.18 6.65 0.07
CA GLY A 23 9.78 5.32 0.15
C GLY A 23 9.48 4.43 -1.06
N ASP A 24 9.64 3.12 -0.89
CA ASP A 24 9.53 2.16 -2.01
C ASP A 24 8.10 2.13 -2.56
N THR A 25 7.99 2.10 -3.89
CA THR A 25 6.71 2.08 -4.60
C THR A 25 6.57 0.81 -5.40
N ILE A 26 5.38 0.20 -5.33
CA ILE A 26 5.11 -1.05 -6.04
C ILE A 26 3.76 -0.97 -6.72
N ASN A 27 3.70 -1.49 -7.95
CA ASN A 27 2.52 -1.43 -8.81
C ASN A 27 2.10 -2.84 -9.19
N TYR A 28 0.82 -3.14 -9.01
CA TYR A 28 0.23 -4.42 -9.39
C TYR A 28 -1.10 -4.22 -10.08
N ILE A 29 -1.45 -5.16 -10.96
CA ILE A 29 -2.81 -5.32 -11.48
C ILE A 29 -3.32 -6.65 -10.97
N VAL A 30 -4.43 -6.62 -10.23
CA VAL A 30 -5.04 -7.80 -9.62
C VAL A 30 -6.52 -7.78 -9.92
N ASN A 31 -7.03 -8.82 -10.59
CA ASN A 31 -8.44 -8.91 -10.99
C ASN A 31 -8.91 -7.61 -11.67
N GLU A 32 -8.13 -7.10 -12.63
CA GLU A 32 -8.38 -5.84 -13.36
C GLU A 32 -8.32 -4.56 -12.51
N ARG A 33 -7.96 -4.66 -11.22
CA ARG A 33 -7.79 -3.52 -10.34
C ARG A 33 -6.34 -3.08 -10.28
N ASP A 34 -6.10 -1.81 -10.58
CA ASP A 34 -4.81 -1.15 -10.41
C ASP A 34 -4.55 -0.89 -8.92
N ILE A 35 -3.43 -1.40 -8.43
CA ILE A 35 -2.98 -1.27 -7.04
C ILE A 35 -1.66 -0.50 -7.03
N PHE A 36 -1.57 0.47 -6.13
CA PHE A 36 -0.37 1.23 -5.87
C PHE A 36 -0.03 1.13 -4.38
N ILE A 37 1.16 0.63 -4.07
CA ILE A 37 1.64 0.48 -2.70
C ILE A 37 2.75 1.50 -2.48
N LEU A 38 2.65 2.27 -1.41
CA LEU A 38 3.68 3.18 -0.94
C LEU A 38 4.14 2.72 0.46
N ILE A 39 5.45 2.61 0.65
CA ILE A 39 6.04 2.22 1.94
C ILE A 39 6.83 3.39 2.49
N GLY A 40 6.22 4.21 3.35
CA GLY A 40 6.83 5.41 3.92
C GLY A 40 7.60 5.15 5.22
N ASP A 41 8.50 6.05 5.59
CA ASP A 41 9.12 6.10 6.91
C ASP A 41 8.21 6.79 7.93
N ASN A 42 8.30 6.40 9.19
CA ASN A 42 7.64 7.14 10.27
C ASN A 42 8.56 8.25 10.79
N LEU A 43 8.08 9.49 10.81
CA LEU A 43 8.80 10.68 11.29
C LEU A 43 9.16 10.65 12.79
N SER A 44 8.63 9.70 13.56
CA SER A 44 8.82 9.63 15.03
C SER A 44 10.18 9.08 15.49
N GLY A 45 11.17 8.92 14.59
CA GLY A 45 12.55 8.55 14.96
C GLY A 45 12.75 7.11 15.43
N VAL A 46 11.70 6.29 15.43
CA VAL A 46 11.78 4.83 15.58
C VAL A 46 11.79 4.25 14.17
N GLU A 47 12.72 3.34 13.86
CA GLU A 47 12.83 2.68 12.55
C GLU A 47 11.58 1.82 12.24
N ARG A 48 10.52 2.48 11.79
CA ARG A 48 9.21 1.89 11.49
C ARG A 48 8.78 2.31 10.10
N LYS A 49 8.36 1.35 9.30
CA LYS A 49 7.73 1.61 8.00
C LYS A 49 6.21 1.66 8.14
N THR A 50 5.58 2.52 7.35
CA THR A 50 4.14 2.56 7.17
C THR A 50 3.81 2.13 5.75
N ILE A 51 2.93 1.14 5.63
CA ILE A 51 2.45 0.60 4.38
C ILE A 51 1.12 1.27 4.05
N PHE A 52 1.04 1.89 2.87
CA PHE A 52 -0.17 2.45 2.32
C PHE A 52 -0.54 1.67 1.05
N VAL A 53 -1.80 1.25 0.95
CA VAL A 53 -2.33 0.59 -0.24
C VAL A 53 -3.41 1.48 -0.84
N PHE A 54 -3.18 1.89 -2.08
CA PHE A 54 -4.11 2.68 -2.87
C PHE A 54 -4.70 1.82 -3.97
N LEU A 55 -5.98 2.01 -4.19
CA LEU A 55 -6.70 1.32 -5.24
C LEU A 55 -7.25 2.34 -6.22
N ARG A 56 -7.12 2.07 -7.52
CA ARG A 56 -7.82 2.86 -8.53
C ARG A 56 -9.30 2.53 -8.48
N SER A 57 -10.12 3.58 -8.48
CA SER A 57 -11.57 3.50 -8.62
C SER A 57 -11.98 3.34 -10.07
N SER A 58 -13.23 2.90 -10.29
CA SER A 58 -13.84 2.84 -11.63
C SER A 58 -13.96 4.21 -12.30
N PHE A 59 -13.98 5.29 -11.51
CA PHE A 59 -14.06 6.67 -11.98
C PHE A 59 -12.69 7.28 -12.31
N GLY A 60 -11.61 6.52 -12.17
CA GLY A 60 -10.27 6.88 -12.63
C GLY A 60 -9.36 7.50 -11.57
N TYR A 61 -9.89 7.96 -10.43
CA TYR A 61 -9.11 8.46 -9.29
C TYR A 61 -8.62 7.31 -8.40
N TRP A 62 -7.61 7.58 -7.56
CA TRP A 62 -7.01 6.65 -6.59
C TRP A 62 -7.52 6.93 -5.19
N GLU A 63 -7.81 5.89 -4.42
CA GLU A 63 -8.27 6.01 -3.03
C GLU A 63 -7.35 5.26 -2.08
N LEU A 64 -7.09 5.84 -0.91
CA LEU A 64 -6.43 5.12 0.17
C LEU A 64 -7.37 4.05 0.72
N PHE A 65 -7.00 2.80 0.54
CA PHE A 65 -7.79 1.65 0.97
C PHE A 65 -7.34 1.13 2.33
N PHE A 66 -6.02 1.06 2.54
CA PHE A 66 -5.47 0.41 3.72
C PHE A 66 -4.17 1.08 4.19
N VAL A 67 -4.01 1.15 5.51
CA VAL A 67 -2.81 1.64 6.18
C VAL A 67 -2.41 0.64 7.26
N ASN A 68 -1.12 0.30 7.33
CA ASN A 68 -0.58 -0.46 8.44
C ASN A 68 0.82 0.01 8.83
N HIS A 69 1.17 -0.12 10.10
CA HIS A 69 2.48 0.23 10.62
C HIS A 69 3.24 -1.04 10.98
N THR A 70 4.55 -1.06 10.70
CA THR A 70 5.41 -2.19 11.02
C THR A 70 6.55 -1.75 11.92
N ASN A 71 7.07 -2.69 12.72
CA ASN A 71 8.23 -2.46 13.57
C ASN A 71 9.56 -2.82 12.89
N THR A 72 9.56 -2.88 11.56
CA THR A 72 10.75 -3.16 10.76
C THR A 72 11.12 -1.97 9.89
N ASN A 73 12.41 -1.82 9.64
CA ASN A 73 12.97 -0.78 8.81
C ASN A 73 12.97 -1.13 7.31
N LYS A 74 12.65 -2.38 6.96
CA LYS A 74 12.58 -2.84 5.57
C LYS A 74 11.38 -3.76 5.39
N VAL A 75 10.56 -3.43 4.40
CA VAL A 75 9.40 -4.22 4.00
C VAL A 75 9.60 -4.68 2.55
N GLU A 76 9.42 -5.96 2.31
CA GLU A 76 9.39 -6.58 0.99
C GLU A 76 7.95 -6.97 0.67
N VAL A 77 7.56 -6.88 -0.61
CA VAL A 77 6.20 -7.21 -1.04
C VAL A 77 6.25 -8.29 -2.11
N GLU A 78 5.47 -9.34 -1.92
CA GLU A 78 5.34 -10.47 -2.81
C GLU A 78 3.87 -10.66 -3.19
N LEU A 79 3.61 -11.03 -4.45
CA LEU A 79 2.28 -11.48 -4.88
C LEU A 79 2.22 -13.01 -4.87
N ASN A 80 1.27 -13.57 -4.14
CA ASN A 80 0.92 -14.97 -4.23
C ASN A 80 -0.34 -15.13 -5.08
N GLN A 81 -0.18 -15.37 -6.38
CA GLN A 81 -1.32 -15.53 -7.30
C GLN A 81 -2.13 -16.81 -7.03
N ASN A 82 -1.49 -17.88 -6.56
CA ASN A 82 -2.16 -19.14 -6.26
C ASN A 82 -3.16 -18.98 -5.11
N ARG A 83 -2.75 -18.26 -4.07
CA ARG A 83 -3.58 -17.97 -2.90
C ARG A 83 -4.35 -16.66 -3.01
N LYS A 84 -4.15 -15.90 -4.08
CA LYS A 84 -4.77 -14.58 -4.32
C LYS A 84 -4.50 -13.61 -3.15
N GLU A 85 -3.24 -13.44 -2.80
CA GLU A 85 -2.82 -12.63 -1.65
C GLU A 85 -1.65 -11.70 -2.02
N ILE A 86 -1.60 -10.50 -1.42
CA ILE A 86 -0.41 -9.66 -1.34
C ILE A 86 0.24 -9.93 0.02
N ILE A 87 1.51 -10.32 0.04
CA ILE A 87 2.25 -10.66 1.25
C ILE A 87 3.31 -9.60 1.50
N PHE A 88 3.28 -9.00 2.68
CA PHE A 88 4.29 -8.07 3.15
C PHE A 88 5.21 -8.80 4.13
N LYS A 89 6.52 -8.76 3.89
CA LYS A 89 7.55 -9.46 4.67
C LYS A 89 8.58 -8.50 5.22
N SER A 90 9.22 -8.86 6.33
CA SER A 90 10.41 -8.18 6.83
C SER A 90 11.66 -8.66 6.07
N LYS A 91 12.79 -8.00 6.29
CA LYS A 91 14.11 -8.44 5.78
C LYS A 91 14.50 -9.87 6.22
N LEU A 92 13.97 -10.34 7.35
CA LEU A 92 14.22 -11.70 7.86
C LEU A 92 13.21 -12.72 7.30
N SER A 93 12.45 -12.35 6.27
CA SER A 93 11.38 -13.15 5.66
C SER A 93 10.23 -13.48 6.61
N GLU A 94 10.09 -12.75 7.73
CA GLU A 94 8.93 -12.88 8.61
C GLU A 94 7.73 -12.21 7.95
N THR A 95 6.61 -12.94 7.86
CA THR A 95 5.36 -12.38 7.35
C THR A 95 4.83 -11.30 8.32
N LEU A 96 4.71 -10.08 7.82
CA LEU A 96 4.19 -8.93 8.57
C LEU A 96 2.68 -8.79 8.40
N LEU A 97 2.20 -8.97 7.17
CA LEU A 97 0.80 -8.79 6.80
C LEU A 97 0.50 -9.61 5.54
N ILE A 98 -0.71 -10.16 5.48
CA ILE A 98 -1.27 -10.76 4.28
C ILE A 98 -2.55 -9.99 3.95
N LEU A 99 -2.63 -9.43 2.74
CA LEU A 99 -3.82 -8.76 2.23
C LEU A 99 -4.45 -9.64 1.14
N PRO A 100 -5.55 -10.36 1.44
CA PRO A 100 -6.23 -11.20 0.45
C PRO A 100 -6.91 -10.35 -0.62
N PHE A 101 -6.96 -10.83 -1.86
CA PHE A 101 -7.57 -10.11 -2.98
C PHE A 101 -9.07 -9.90 -2.79
N GLU A 102 -9.76 -10.77 -2.05
CA GLU A 102 -11.18 -10.59 -1.73
C GLU A 102 -11.42 -9.30 -0.92
N ALA A 103 -10.49 -8.92 -0.04
CA ALA A 103 -10.58 -7.65 0.69
C ALA A 103 -10.54 -6.45 -0.27
N LEU A 104 -9.84 -6.59 -1.40
CA LEU A 104 -9.78 -5.59 -2.46
C LEU A 104 -11.06 -5.54 -3.32
N GLN A 105 -12.03 -6.44 -3.14
CA GLN A 105 -13.29 -6.44 -3.91
C GLN A 105 -14.45 -5.80 -3.15
N LEU A 106 -14.47 -5.88 -1.81
CA LEU A 106 -15.61 -5.49 -0.97
C LEU A 106 -15.96 -3.99 -1.01
N GLU A 107 -15.02 -3.11 -1.35
CA GLU A 107 -15.25 -1.66 -1.49
C GLU A 107 -15.65 -1.24 -2.92
N TRP A 108 -15.68 -2.16 -3.90
CA TRP A 108 -16.12 -1.84 -5.28
C TRP A 108 -17.64 -1.91 -5.45
N ASN A 109 -18.32 -2.67 -4.58
CA ASN A 109 -19.76 -2.89 -4.65
C ASN A 109 -20.58 -1.98 -3.71
N LYS A 110 -19.95 -0.98 -3.09
CA LYS A 110 -20.62 0.10 -2.36
C LYS A 110 -20.67 1.35 -3.22
#